data_AF-A0A6G0VPJ0-F1
#
_entry.id   AF-A0A6G0VPJ0-F1
#
_cell.length_a   1.000
_cell.length_b   1.000
_cell.length_c   1.000
_cell.angle_alpha   90.00
_cell.angle_beta   90.00
_cell.angle_gamma   90.00
#
_symmetry.space_group_name_H-M   'P 1'
#
loop_
_entity.id
_entity.type
_entity.pdbx_description
1 polymer ?
#
loop_
_entity_poly.entity_id
_entity_poly.type
_entity_poly.pdbx_seq_one_letter_code
_entity_poly.pdbx_strand_id
1 'polypeptide(L)'
;MTSVILSEKNKTLFNIDGYKFRYHKTLKNDVQRWSCCKKTCKSYIKLNNENEIIERVNDHNHIKDSVEVFNRQQLSNNLKRKAVEELYDKPSKLIHGALSKDIPTLTTYDLTLIRNNIHHARSSTI
;
A
#
# COMPACT_ATOMS: atom_id res chain seq x y z
N MET A 1 -12.61 -7.81 -5.39
CA MET A 1 -11.27 -8.47 -5.41
C MET A 1 -10.51 -8.00 -4.19
N THR A 2 -10.07 -8.91 -3.33
CA THR A 2 -9.38 -8.60 -2.07
C THR A 2 -7.89 -8.82 -2.27
N SER A 3 -7.06 -7.80 -2.09
CA SER A 3 -5.60 -7.95 -2.14
C SER A 3 -4.94 -7.44 -0.88
N VAL A 4 -3.88 -8.15 -0.46
CA VAL A 4 -3.07 -7.75 0.69
C VAL A 4 -1.91 -6.92 0.18
N ILE A 5 -1.73 -5.74 0.76
CA ILE A 5 -0.64 -4.82 0.41
C ILE A 5 0.10 -4.35 1.67
N LEU A 6 1.30 -3.82 1.48
CA LEU A 6 2.07 -3.22 2.56
C LEU A 6 1.96 -1.70 2.54
N SER A 7 1.76 -1.11 3.71
CA SER A 7 1.92 0.32 3.94
C SER A 7 3.39 0.73 3.85
N GLU A 8 3.64 2.05 3.82
CA GLU A 8 5.00 2.61 3.88
C GLU A 8 5.81 2.14 5.10
N LYS A 9 5.14 1.85 6.21
CA LYS A 9 5.77 1.36 7.45
C LYS A 9 5.77 -0.16 7.56
N ASN A 10 5.68 -0.88 6.44
CA ASN A 10 5.61 -2.35 6.36
C ASN A 10 4.47 -3.00 7.16
N LYS A 11 3.43 -2.24 7.51
CA LYS A 11 2.21 -2.81 8.10
C LYS A 11 1.27 -3.31 7.02
N THR A 12 0.68 -4.48 7.22
CA THR A 12 -0.35 -5.06 6.36
C THR A 12 -1.56 -4.14 6.22
N LEU A 13 -2.08 -4.05 5.00
CA LEU A 13 -3.32 -3.38 4.66
C LEU A 13 -4.13 -4.29 3.73
N PHE A 14 -5.45 -4.25 3.85
CA PHE A 14 -6.35 -4.88 2.89
C PHE A 14 -6.83 -3.85 1.88
N ASN A 15 -6.72 -4.16 0.60
CA ASN A 15 -7.37 -3.43 -0.48
C ASN A 15 -8.62 -4.19 -0.92
N ILE A 16 -9.79 -3.59 -0.71
CA ILE A 16 -11.09 -4.16 -1.02
C ILE A 16 -11.86 -3.16 -1.86
N ASP A 17 -12.13 -3.53 -3.11
CA ASP A 17 -12.87 -2.71 -4.08
C ASP A 17 -12.30 -1.29 -4.29
N GLY A 18 -10.97 -1.16 -4.14
CA GLY A 18 -10.25 0.12 -4.28
C GLY A 18 -10.14 0.93 -2.99
N TYR A 19 -10.66 0.42 -1.87
CA TYR A 19 -10.52 1.04 -0.56
C TYR A 19 -9.49 0.29 0.29
N LYS A 20 -8.60 1.06 0.92
CA LYS A 20 -7.57 0.53 1.82
C LYS A 20 -8.06 0.51 3.26
N PHE A 21 -7.89 -0.63 3.92
CA PHE A 21 -8.21 -0.85 5.32
C PHE A 21 -6.94 -1.18 6.10
N ARG A 22 -6.77 -0.52 7.24
CA ARG A 22 -5.67 -0.75 8.19
C ARG A 22 -6.20 -1.48 9.41
N TYR A 23 -5.34 -2.28 10.04
CA TYR A 23 -5.66 -2.91 11.30
C TYR A 23 -6.01 -1.83 12.33
N HIS A 24 -7.12 -2.03 13.03
CA HIS A 24 -7.54 -1.14 14.11
C HIS A 24 -7.41 -1.83 15.46
N LYS A 25 -8.07 -2.98 15.65
CA LYS A 25 -8.00 -3.77 16.88
C LYS A 25 -8.60 -5.17 16.71
N THR A 26 -8.28 -6.07 17.61
CA THR A 26 -8.97 -7.35 17.78
C THR A 26 -10.15 -7.17 18.75
N LEU A 27 -11.27 -7.83 18.45
CA LEU A 27 -12.51 -7.86 19.24
C LEU A 27 -12.61 -9.21 19.97
N LYS A 28 -13.74 -9.46 20.64
CA LYS A 28 -14.03 -10.78 21.23
C LYS A 28 -14.08 -11.86 20.13
N ASN A 29 -13.81 -13.10 20.51
CA ASN A 29 -13.77 -14.27 19.62
C ASN A 29 -12.74 -14.13 18.48
N ASP A 30 -11.61 -13.47 18.76
CA ASP A 30 -10.49 -13.24 17.83
C ASP A 30 -10.85 -12.52 16.51
N VAL A 31 -12.02 -11.88 16.47
CA VAL A 31 -12.46 -11.11 15.29
C VAL A 31 -11.61 -9.85 15.14
N GLN A 32 -10.96 -9.69 14.00
CA GLN A 32 -10.14 -8.51 13.73
C GLN A 32 -10.96 -7.41 13.07
N ARG A 33 -10.93 -6.20 13.63
CA ARG A 33 -11.53 -5.01 12.99
C ARG A 33 -10.47 -4.23 12.24
N TRP A 34 -10.77 -3.93 10.97
CA TRP A 34 -9.93 -3.13 10.08
C TRP A 34 -10.71 -1.91 9.61
N SER A 35 -10.14 -0.72 9.81
CA SER A 35 -10.79 0.56 9.50
C SER A 35 -10.21 1.17 8.24
N CYS A 36 -11.01 1.95 7.51
CA CYS A 36 -10.53 2.68 6.35
C CYS A 36 -9.28 3.53 6.69
N CYS A 37 -8.33 3.62 5.77
CA CYS A 37 -7.10 4.38 5.95
C CYS A 37 -7.33 5.91 6.03
N LYS A 38 -8.39 6.44 5.40
CA LYS A 38 -8.72 7.88 5.45
C LYS A 38 -9.30 8.20 6.83
N LYS A 39 -8.67 9.15 7.55
CA LYS A 39 -9.00 9.46 8.96
C LYS A 39 -10.44 9.91 9.18
N THR A 40 -11.03 10.61 8.21
CA THR A 40 -12.41 11.10 8.26
C THR A 40 -13.44 10.03 7.91
N CYS A 41 -13.01 8.87 7.39
CA CYS A 41 -13.88 7.80 6.96
C CYS A 41 -14.20 6.84 8.11
N LYS A 42 -15.48 6.52 8.28
CA LYS A 42 -15.96 5.59 9.33
C LYS A 42 -16.16 4.16 8.83
N SER A 43 -15.96 3.90 7.53
CA SER A 43 -16.03 2.55 6.94
C SER A 43 -15.04 1.60 7.60
N TYR A 44 -15.47 0.34 7.79
CA TYR A 44 -14.66 -0.72 8.36
C TYR A 44 -15.13 -2.10 7.90
N ILE A 45 -14.24 -3.08 8.04
CA ILE A 45 -14.51 -4.50 7.87
C ILE A 45 -14.14 -5.26 9.14
N LYS A 46 -14.76 -6.41 9.34
CA LYS A 46 -14.36 -7.40 10.34
C LYS A 46 -13.95 -8.68 9.63
N LEU A 47 -12.83 -9.24 10.07
CA LEU A 47 -12.29 -10.50 9.58
C LEU A 47 -12.32 -11.55 10.69
N ASN A 48 -12.57 -12.81 10.34
CA ASN A 48 -12.33 -13.95 11.23
C ASN A 48 -10.83 -14.35 11.23
N ASN A 49 -10.49 -15.41 11.97
CA ASN A 49 -9.11 -15.94 12.04
C ASN A 49 -8.59 -16.46 10.70
N GLU A 50 -9.48 -16.76 9.75
CA GLU A 50 -9.16 -17.24 8.40
C GLU A 50 -9.07 -16.08 7.39
N ASN A 51 -9.11 -14.82 7.86
CA ASN A 51 -9.14 -13.59 7.07
C ASN A 51 -10.36 -13.44 6.14
N GLU A 52 -11.45 -14.15 6.43
CA GLU A 52 -12.72 -14.01 5.71
C GLU A 52 -13.52 -12.83 6.26
N ILE A 53 -14.19 -12.09 5.37
CA ILE A 53 -14.99 -10.93 5.74
C ILE A 53 -16.32 -11.40 6.34
N ILE A 54 -16.48 -11.22 7.64
CA ILE A 54 -17.73 -11.56 8.35
C ILE A 54 -18.69 -10.37 8.46
N GLU A 55 -18.17 -9.15 8.39
CA GLU A 55 -18.97 -7.92 8.44
C GLU A 55 -18.28 -6.82 7.65
N ARG A 56 -19.07 -6.03 6.93
CA ARG A 56 -18.58 -4.88 6.16
C ARG A 56 -19.55 -3.71 6.27
N VAL A 57 -19.05 -2.58 6.74
CA VAL A 57 -19.75 -1.29 6.68
C VAL A 57 -19.13 -0.47 5.56
N ASN A 58 -19.83 -0.36 4.43
CA ASN A 58 -19.32 0.22 3.18
C ASN A 58 -19.74 1.69 2.97
N ASP A 59 -19.90 2.45 4.05
CA ASP A 59 -20.26 3.88 3.98
C ASP A 59 -19.00 4.75 3.93
N HIS A 60 -18.50 4.97 2.72
CA HIS A 60 -17.33 5.80 2.46
C HIS A 60 -17.75 7.23 2.14
N ASN A 61 -17.22 8.19 2.90
CA ASN A 61 -17.37 9.63 2.64
C ASN A 61 -16.30 10.21 1.71
N HIS A 62 -15.65 9.35 0.91
CA HIS A 62 -14.64 9.75 -0.04
C HIS A 62 -14.62 8.78 -1.21
N ILE A 63 -14.12 9.26 -2.35
CA ILE A 63 -13.93 8.44 -3.54
C ILE A 63 -12.71 7.53 -3.34
N LYS A 64 -12.73 6.35 -3.96
CA LYS A 64 -11.56 5.46 -4.04
C LYS A 64 -10.39 6.14 -4.76
N ASP A 65 -9.16 5.78 -4.40
CA ASP A 65 -7.98 6.27 -5.12
C ASP A 65 -8.01 5.71 -6.56
N SER A 66 -7.50 6.46 -7.54
CA SER A 66 -7.42 5.99 -8.92
C SER A 66 -6.40 4.85 -9.07
N VAL A 67 -6.52 4.05 -10.12
CA VAL A 67 -5.65 2.89 -10.35
C VAL A 67 -4.20 3.33 -10.54
N GLU A 68 -3.98 4.45 -11.21
CA GLU A 68 -2.67 5.06 -11.45
C GLU A 68 -2.01 5.46 -10.13
N VAL A 69 -2.76 6.15 -9.26
CA VAL A 69 -2.27 6.58 -7.94
C VAL A 69 -1.94 5.37 -7.07
N PHE A 70 -2.80 4.34 -7.11
CA PHE A 70 -2.60 3.11 -6.37
C PHE A 70 -1.35 2.35 -6.83
N ASN A 71 -1.19 2.14 -8.15
CA ASN A 71 -0.06 1.44 -8.73
C ASN A 71 1.26 2.15 -8.45
N ARG A 72 1.31 3.48 -8.61
CA ARG A 72 2.48 4.29 -8.25
C ARG A 72 2.81 4.15 -6.77
N GLN A 73 1.82 4.22 -5.89
CA GLN A 73 2.05 4.10 -4.45
C GLN A 73 2.62 2.73 -4.09
N GLN A 74 2.05 1.66 -4.64
CA GLN A 74 2.49 0.29 -4.38
C GLN A 74 3.93 0.06 -4.87
N LEU A 75 4.25 0.51 -6.08
CA LEU A 75 5.59 0.43 -6.63
C LEU A 75 6.59 1.26 -5.81
N SER A 76 6.25 2.50 -5.47
CA SER A 76 7.09 3.40 -4.67
C SER A 76 7.40 2.80 -3.29
N ASN A 77 6.39 2.25 -2.59
CA ASN A 77 6.62 1.62 -1.28
C ASN A 77 7.52 0.38 -1.38
N ASN A 78 7.31 -0.46 -2.40
CA ASN A 78 8.14 -1.64 -2.61
C ASN A 78 9.60 -1.26 -2.90
N LEU A 79 9.82 -0.29 -3.80
CA LEU A 79 11.15 0.18 -4.18
C LEU A 79 11.86 0.93 -3.06
N LYS A 80 11.16 1.73 -2.26
CA LYS A 80 11.75 2.37 -1.06
C LYS A 80 12.31 1.31 -0.10
N ARG A 81 11.54 0.26 0.19
CA ARG A 81 11.98 -0.85 1.04
C ARG A 81 13.19 -1.55 0.44
N LYS A 82 13.11 -1.93 -0.84
CA LYS A 82 14.21 -2.59 -1.55
C LYS A 82 15.47 -1.73 -1.59
N ALA A 83 15.33 -0.41 -1.71
CA ALA A 83 16.46 0.51 -1.75
C ALA A 83 17.19 0.66 -0.41
N VAL A 84 16.51 0.42 0.71
CA VAL A 84 17.11 0.37 2.05
C VAL A 84 17.77 -1.00 2.28
N GLU A 85 17.18 -2.09 1.77
CA GLU A 85 17.78 -3.44 1.84
C GLU A 85 19.03 -3.55 0.96
N GLU A 86 18.99 -3.00 -0.25
CA GLU A 86 20.06 -3.02 -1.26
C GLU A 86 20.68 -1.62 -1.42
N LEU A 87 21.34 -1.14 -0.35
CA LEU A 87 21.81 0.25 -0.24
C LEU A 87 22.78 0.69 -1.36
N TYR A 88 23.64 -0.24 -1.81
CA TYR A 88 24.70 0.01 -2.78
C TYR A 88 24.24 -0.12 -4.24
N ASP A 89 23.08 -0.72 -4.49
CA ASP A 89 22.58 -0.87 -5.85
C ASP A 89 22.10 0.47 -6.41
N LYS A 90 22.33 0.71 -7.70
CA LYS A 90 21.89 1.95 -8.35
C LYS A 90 20.36 2.04 -8.35
N PRO A 91 19.74 3.18 -8.00
CA PRO A 91 18.28 3.34 -8.04
C PRO A 91 17.66 2.98 -9.40
N SER A 92 18.35 3.28 -10.50
CA SER A 92 17.91 2.90 -11.85
C SER A 92 17.78 1.39 -12.01
N LYS A 93 18.73 0.60 -11.50
CA LYS A 93 18.70 -0.87 -11.53
C LYS A 93 17.50 -1.40 -10.77
N LEU A 94 17.19 -0.83 -9.60
CA LEU A 94 16.02 -1.20 -8.80
C LEU A 94 14.71 -0.90 -9.54
N ILE A 95 14.59 0.30 -10.11
CA ILE A 95 13.40 0.71 -10.88
C ILE A 95 13.23 -0.18 -12.11
N HIS A 96 14.27 -0.39 -12.92
CA HIS A 96 14.21 -1.25 -14.09
C HIS A 96 13.82 -2.69 -13.74
N GLY A 97 14.35 -3.25 -12.65
CA GLY A 97 13.99 -4.59 -12.20
C GLY A 97 12.50 -4.71 -11.84
N ALA A 98 11.91 -3.66 -11.25
CA ALA A 98 10.50 -3.66 -10.89
C ALA A 98 9.55 -3.41 -12.08
N LEU A 99 10.02 -2.68 -13.10
CA LEU A 99 9.30 -2.45 -14.36
C LEU A 99 9.34 -3.65 -15.32
N SER A 100 10.01 -4.76 -14.95
CA SER A 100 9.93 -6.01 -15.73
C SER A 100 8.49 -6.54 -15.84
N LYS A 101 7.63 -6.18 -14.88
CA LYS A 101 6.18 -6.30 -14.98
C LYS A 101 5.66 -5.01 -15.62
N ASP A 102 5.04 -5.12 -16.79
CA ASP A 102 4.48 -3.94 -17.45
C ASP A 102 3.36 -3.32 -16.59
N ILE A 103 3.51 -2.04 -16.25
CA ILE A 103 2.54 -1.27 -15.48
C ILE A 103 2.11 -0.11 -16.38
N PRO A 104 1.08 -0.31 -17.23
CA PRO A 104 0.71 0.65 -18.28
C PRO A 104 0.21 1.99 -17.72
N THR A 105 -0.09 2.06 -16.43
CA THR A 105 -0.58 3.26 -15.75
C THR A 105 0.53 4.22 -15.31
N LEU A 106 1.82 3.86 -15.45
CA LEU A 106 2.93 4.71 -14.99
C LEU A 106 3.41 5.65 -16.09
N THR A 107 3.58 6.91 -15.70
CA THR A 107 4.17 7.95 -16.56
C THR A 107 5.65 8.16 -16.26
N THR A 108 6.34 8.86 -17.15
CA THR A 108 7.74 9.29 -16.92
C THR A 108 7.87 10.21 -15.70
N TYR A 109 6.85 11.03 -15.42
CA TYR A 109 6.78 11.86 -14.22
C TYR A 109 6.72 11.00 -12.95
N ASP A 110 5.95 9.92 -12.95
CA ASP A 110 5.87 9.00 -11.82
C ASP A 110 7.22 8.35 -11.51
N LEU A 111 8.00 8.02 -12.54
CA LEU A 111 9.36 7.49 -12.35
C LEU A 111 10.30 8.49 -11.67
N THR A 112 10.16 9.78 -11.97
CA THR A 112 10.90 10.84 -11.30
C THR A 112 10.53 10.93 -9.83
N LEU A 113 9.23 10.90 -9.50
CA LEU A 113 8.76 10.88 -8.11
C LEU A 113 9.25 9.65 -7.35
N ILE A 114 9.21 8.47 -7.96
CA ILE A 114 9.71 7.23 -7.36
C ILE A 114 11.21 7.32 -7.07
N ARG A 115 12.00 7.86 -8.01
CA ARG A 115 13.44 8.04 -7.82
C ARG A 115 13.75 8.96 -6.64
N ASN A 116 13.05 10.09 -6.51
CA ASN A 116 13.22 11.00 -5.38
C ASN A 116 12.88 10.31 -4.06
N ASN A 117 11.78 9.56 -4.01
CA ASN A 117 11.38 8.78 -2.84
C ASN A 117 12.43 7.74 -2.42
N ILE A 118 13.07 7.07 -3.38
CA ILE A 118 14.18 6.14 -3.11
C ILE A 118 15.37 6.87 -2.46
N HIS A 119 15.76 8.02 -3.01
CA HIS A 119 16.86 8.83 -2.46
C HIS A 119 16.55 9.26 -1.02
N HIS A 120 15.36 9.79 -0.76
CA HIS A 120 14.95 10.20 0.58
C HIS A 120 14.90 9.02 1.58
N ALA A 121 14.47 7.84 1.14
CA ALA A 121 14.47 6.65 1.99
C ALA A 121 15.90 6.25 2.43
N ARG A 122 16.86 6.29 1.50
CA ARG A 122 18.27 6.00 1.80
C ARG A 122 18.89 7.05 2.72
N SER A 123 18.69 8.34 2.42
CA SER A 123 19.27 9.43 3.22
C SER A 123 18.70 9.52 4.63
N SER A 124 17.53 8.93 4.89
CA SER A 124 16.93 8.89 6.23
C SER A 124 17.44 7.70 7.06
N THR A 125 18.20 6.78 6.46
CA THR A 125 18.69 5.55 7.10
C THR A 125 20.19 5.62 7.43
N ILE A 126 20.94 6.49 6.74
CA ILE A 126 22.36 6.79 6.94
C ILE A 126 22.47 8.02 7.84
#